data_AF-D9UK84-F1
#
_entry.id   AF-D9UK84-F1
#
_cell.length_a   1.000
_cell.length_b   1.000
_cell.length_c   1.000
_cell.angle_alpha   90.00
_cell.angle_beta   90.00
_cell.angle_gamma   90.00
#
_symmetry.space_group_name_H-M   'P 1'
#
loop_
_entity.id
_entity.type
_entity.pdbx_description
1 polymer ?
#
loop_
_entity_poly.entity_id
_entity_poly.type
_entity_poly.pdbx_seq_one_letter_code
_entity_poly.pdbx_strand_id
1 'polypeptide(L)'
;MARANKAATSADGSAGTAGVPGVLVWCITGVQIAPALAESGVLGGAVRAAFGPVAAGLLWHLAMGLEIRVGKPGALSTGLPAVIARELRERLLSRLGLATRDRSAEQITRDRATATAVRLASRARLGPWGRHRLAAAVSRSRAAVHGDQRHQLMQELAARRNALGLRTVAVPAPWEAVPDELPQPTRRPEILAARELREMHPVDAIRVTASAHPDADPPELRALLGDLGIVVSETQVGIALKALAPARTRALASASAAGHKRRGIHARIEADAPPDAADADQPDADADRALLPDARRVDHDHRAEHGRAASLRALQAGLRIGQTRAQRIRALLDAEGPHS
;
A
#
# COMPACT_ATOMS: atom_id res chain seq x y z
N MET A 1 9.13 -70.71 32.31
CA MET A 1 10.31 -70.19 31.58
C MET A 1 9.93 -69.99 30.13
N ALA A 2 9.73 -68.73 29.68
CA ALA A 2 9.81 -68.25 28.28
C ALA A 2 9.08 -66.90 28.15
N ARG A 3 9.68 -65.84 28.70
CA ARG A 3 9.43 -64.45 28.29
C ARG A 3 10.73 -63.94 27.68
N ALA A 4 10.78 -63.77 26.36
CA ALA A 4 11.69 -62.87 25.66
C ALA A 4 11.50 -63.06 24.15
N ASN A 5 10.89 -62.08 23.49
CA ASN A 5 11.23 -61.60 22.14
C ASN A 5 10.12 -60.66 21.63
N LYS A 6 9.95 -59.53 22.33
CA LYS A 6 9.22 -58.35 21.85
C LYS A 6 10.09 -57.12 22.07
N ALA A 7 11.24 -57.10 21.41
CA ALA A 7 12.24 -56.05 21.55
C ALA A 7 13.09 -55.87 20.28
N ALA A 8 12.46 -55.91 19.09
CA ALA A 8 13.19 -55.69 17.82
C ALA A 8 12.53 -54.67 16.88
N THR A 9 11.42 -54.02 17.23
CA THR A 9 10.75 -53.05 16.33
C THR A 9 10.34 -51.73 16.98
N SER A 10 10.73 -51.48 18.22
CA SER A 10 10.63 -50.15 18.84
C SER A 10 12.02 -49.53 18.94
N ALA A 11 12.51 -49.00 17.82
CA ALA A 11 13.54 -47.98 17.84
C ALA A 11 12.85 -46.63 18.05
N ASP A 12 12.96 -46.13 19.26
CA ASP A 12 12.57 -44.79 19.66
C ASP A 12 13.29 -43.73 18.81
N GLY A 13 12.55 -42.71 18.37
CA GLY A 13 12.99 -41.33 18.56
C GLY A 13 14.08 -40.73 17.66
N SER A 14 14.42 -41.29 16.50
CA SER A 14 15.15 -40.50 15.50
C SER A 14 14.60 -40.75 14.09
N ALA A 15 14.36 -39.66 13.35
CA ALA A 15 14.10 -39.72 11.92
C ALA A 15 15.34 -40.30 11.26
N GLY A 16 15.34 -41.62 11.09
CA GLY A 16 16.45 -42.39 10.54
C GLY A 16 16.90 -41.76 9.23
N THR A 17 18.18 -41.44 9.15
CA THR A 17 18.86 -41.17 7.88
C THR A 17 18.42 -42.22 6.86
N ALA A 18 18.15 -41.82 5.63
CA ALA A 18 17.77 -42.75 4.57
C ALA A 18 18.87 -43.81 4.48
N GLY A 19 18.62 -45.00 5.06
CA GLY A 19 19.56 -46.10 5.02
C GLY A 19 19.82 -46.50 3.57
N VAL A 20 20.73 -47.44 3.36
CA VAL A 20 21.02 -48.03 2.04
C VAL A 20 19.74 -48.35 1.24
N PRO A 21 18.64 -48.88 1.84
CA PRO A 21 17.38 -49.07 1.11
C PRO A 21 16.72 -47.78 0.61
N GLY A 22 16.75 -46.70 1.39
CA GLY A 22 16.17 -45.41 1.01
C GLY A 22 16.93 -44.72 -0.11
N VAL A 23 18.27 -44.80 -0.09
CA VAL A 23 19.13 -44.29 -1.17
C VAL A 23 18.89 -45.08 -2.47
N LEU A 24 18.74 -46.40 -2.39
CA LEU A 24 18.41 -47.24 -3.54
C LEU A 24 17.07 -46.86 -4.19
N VAL A 25 16.03 -46.59 -3.40
CA VAL A 25 14.75 -46.11 -3.94
C VAL A 25 14.91 -44.77 -4.66
N TRP A 26 15.69 -43.83 -4.12
CA TRP A 26 15.98 -42.57 -4.78
C TRP A 26 16.81 -42.73 -6.05
N CYS A 27 17.79 -43.62 -6.08
CA CYS A 27 18.59 -43.93 -7.26
C CYS A 27 17.75 -44.58 -8.37
N ILE A 28 16.93 -45.59 -8.02
CA ILE A 28 16.05 -46.29 -8.97
C ILE A 28 15.01 -45.31 -9.53
N THR A 29 14.40 -44.50 -8.67
CA THR A 29 13.45 -43.46 -9.09
C THR A 29 14.15 -42.40 -9.95
N GLY A 30 15.38 -42.02 -9.61
CA GLY A 30 16.24 -41.12 -10.39
C GLY A 30 16.52 -41.63 -11.81
N VAL A 31 16.84 -42.92 -11.95
CA VAL A 31 17.09 -43.56 -13.26
C VAL A 31 15.83 -43.59 -14.13
N GLN A 32 14.65 -43.80 -13.52
CA GLN A 32 13.37 -43.82 -14.25
C GLN A 32 12.92 -42.44 -14.76
N ILE A 33 13.57 -41.35 -14.33
CA ILE A 33 13.33 -39.99 -14.82
C ILE A 33 13.98 -39.77 -16.19
N ALA A 34 15.06 -40.49 -16.50
CA ALA A 34 15.83 -40.30 -17.74
C ALA A 34 15.02 -40.58 -19.02
N PRO A 35 14.25 -41.67 -19.14
CA PRO A 35 13.38 -41.89 -20.31
C PRO A 35 12.28 -40.83 -20.43
N ALA A 36 11.74 -40.36 -19.29
CA ALA A 36 10.68 -39.36 -19.27
C ALA A 36 11.15 -37.98 -19.79
N LEU A 37 12.41 -37.62 -19.54
CA LEU A 37 13.04 -36.41 -20.08
C LEU A 37 13.35 -36.53 -21.58
N ALA A 38 13.63 -37.75 -22.06
CA ALA A 38 13.93 -38.02 -23.46
C ALA A 38 12.68 -37.95 -24.36
N GLU A 39 11.52 -38.46 -23.89
CA GLU A 39 10.29 -38.51 -24.68
C GLU A 39 9.38 -37.29 -24.53
N SER A 40 9.35 -36.65 -23.35
CA SER A 40 8.37 -35.57 -23.04
C SER A 40 8.98 -34.15 -23.10
N GLY A 41 10.27 -34.03 -23.41
CA GLY A 41 11.04 -32.80 -23.28
C GLY A 41 11.27 -32.37 -21.82
N VAL A 42 12.16 -31.38 -21.61
CA VAL A 42 12.64 -30.96 -20.28
C VAL A 42 11.51 -30.58 -19.31
N LEU A 43 10.48 -29.91 -19.81
CA LEU A 43 9.34 -29.47 -18.99
C LEU A 43 8.38 -30.62 -18.65
N GLY A 44 8.06 -31.51 -19.61
CA GLY A 44 7.17 -32.65 -19.38
C GLY A 44 7.81 -33.72 -18.49
N GLY A 45 9.09 -34.01 -18.71
CA GLY A 45 9.86 -34.95 -17.91
C GLY A 45 10.04 -34.48 -16.47
N ALA A 46 10.28 -33.18 -16.23
CA ALA A 46 10.44 -32.64 -14.87
C ALA A 46 9.14 -32.72 -14.04
N VAL A 47 7.97 -32.50 -14.65
CA VAL A 47 6.68 -32.63 -13.97
C VAL A 47 6.41 -34.09 -13.60
N ARG A 48 6.61 -35.03 -14.52
CA ARG A 48 6.44 -36.46 -14.23
C ARG A 48 7.45 -36.99 -13.21
N ALA A 49 8.68 -36.48 -13.25
CA ALA A 49 9.75 -36.81 -12.32
C ALA A 49 9.46 -36.38 -10.88
N ALA A 50 8.85 -35.20 -10.69
CA ALA A 50 8.54 -34.68 -9.37
C ALA A 50 7.22 -35.26 -8.83
N PHE A 51 6.17 -35.29 -9.66
CA PHE A 51 4.82 -35.68 -9.22
C PHE A 51 4.57 -37.18 -9.28
N GLY A 52 5.23 -37.92 -10.18
CA GLY A 52 5.06 -39.36 -10.34
C GLY A 52 5.39 -40.14 -9.06
N PRO A 53 6.59 -39.97 -8.47
CA PRO A 53 6.97 -40.69 -7.26
C PRO A 53 6.11 -40.31 -6.05
N VAL A 54 5.76 -39.03 -5.92
CA VAL A 54 4.92 -38.52 -4.82
C VAL A 54 3.50 -39.07 -4.93
N ALA A 55 2.88 -39.00 -6.11
CA ALA A 55 1.54 -39.53 -6.35
C ALA A 55 1.49 -41.06 -6.23
N ALA A 56 2.52 -41.77 -6.69
CA ALA A 56 2.61 -43.22 -6.54
C ALA A 56 2.76 -43.63 -5.07
N GLY A 57 3.58 -42.93 -4.29
CA GLY A 57 3.70 -43.16 -2.85
C GLY A 57 2.39 -42.88 -2.11
N LEU A 58 1.67 -41.83 -2.51
CA LEU A 58 0.37 -41.47 -1.96
C LEU A 58 -0.72 -42.50 -2.30
N LEU A 59 -0.78 -42.93 -3.57
CA LEU A 59 -1.68 -43.97 -4.06
C LEU A 59 -1.40 -45.30 -3.39
N TRP A 60 -0.12 -45.67 -3.22
CA TRP A 60 0.25 -46.88 -2.49
C TRP A 60 -0.17 -46.80 -1.03
N HIS A 61 0.03 -45.67 -0.34
CA HIS A 61 -0.42 -45.50 1.04
C HIS A 61 -1.95 -45.54 1.19
N LEU A 62 -2.68 -44.94 0.25
CA LEU A 62 -4.14 -44.99 0.18
C LEU A 62 -4.63 -46.42 -0.12
N ALA A 63 -4.00 -47.11 -1.06
CA ALA A 63 -4.36 -48.46 -1.47
C ALA A 63 -3.97 -49.54 -0.43
N MET A 64 -2.87 -49.34 0.29
CA MET A 64 -2.45 -50.21 1.41
C MET A 64 -3.36 -50.04 2.63
N GLY A 65 -4.30 -49.08 2.60
CA GLY A 65 -5.30 -48.94 3.65
C GLY A 65 -4.68 -48.62 5.00
N LEU A 66 -3.68 -47.73 5.04
CA LEU A 66 -3.38 -47.01 6.28
C LEU A 66 -4.61 -46.17 6.58
N GLU A 67 -5.52 -46.76 7.37
CA GLU A 67 -6.35 -46.00 8.29
C GLU A 67 -5.41 -44.98 8.94
N ILE A 68 -5.46 -43.74 8.47
CA ILE A 68 -5.07 -42.63 9.33
C ILE A 68 -6.18 -42.60 10.37
N ARG A 69 -6.17 -43.53 11.33
CA ARG A 69 -6.70 -43.25 12.65
C ARG A 69 -5.87 -42.08 13.10
N VAL A 70 -6.38 -40.89 12.83
CA VAL A 70 -5.96 -39.64 13.43
C VAL A 70 -6.19 -39.85 14.92
N GLY A 71 -5.23 -40.51 15.59
CA GLY A 71 -5.31 -40.93 16.98
C GLY A 71 -5.31 -39.75 17.95
N LYS A 72 -5.33 -38.52 17.42
CA LYS A 72 -5.59 -37.25 18.10
C LYS A 72 -5.90 -36.17 17.05
N PRO A 73 -7.17 -35.80 16.84
CA PRO A 73 -7.54 -34.69 15.94
C PRO A 73 -7.00 -33.32 16.39
N GLY A 74 -6.42 -33.21 17.59
CA GLY A 74 -5.78 -31.98 18.09
C GLY A 74 -4.33 -31.74 17.61
N ALA A 75 -3.69 -32.69 16.90
CA ALA A 75 -2.29 -32.52 16.45
C ALA A 75 -2.15 -32.05 14.99
N LEU A 76 -3.24 -32.07 14.21
CA LEU A 76 -3.25 -31.55 12.84
C LEU A 76 -3.24 -30.02 12.79
N SER A 77 -3.57 -29.36 13.91
CA SER A 77 -3.58 -27.90 14.04
C SER A 77 -2.17 -27.29 14.21
N THR A 78 -1.17 -28.12 14.53
CA THR A 78 0.21 -27.69 14.86
C THR A 78 1.28 -28.38 14.02
N GLY A 79 0.88 -29.17 13.01
CA GLY A 79 1.82 -29.77 12.08
C GLY A 79 2.53 -28.69 11.25
N LEU A 80 3.85 -28.83 11.05
CA LEU A 80 4.64 -27.98 10.14
C LEU A 80 3.93 -27.61 8.82
N PRO A 81 3.20 -28.50 8.10
CA PRO A 81 2.46 -28.10 6.91
C PRO A 81 1.30 -27.13 7.17
N ALA A 82 0.63 -27.22 8.33
CA ALA A 82 -0.44 -26.28 8.72
C ALA A 82 0.13 -24.91 9.11
N VAL A 83 1.29 -24.89 9.80
CA VAL A 83 2.02 -23.66 10.10
C VAL A 83 2.55 -23.01 8.82
N ILE A 84 3.11 -23.79 7.90
CA ILE A 84 3.57 -23.32 6.58
C ILE A 84 2.39 -22.81 5.75
N ALA A 85 1.25 -23.52 5.73
CA ALA A 85 0.06 -23.05 5.02
C ALA A 85 -0.52 -21.77 5.63
N ARG A 86 -0.48 -21.63 6.95
CA ARG A 86 -0.91 -20.42 7.67
C ARG A 86 0.01 -19.24 7.42
N GLU A 87 1.31 -19.44 7.51
CA GLU A 87 2.33 -18.44 7.23
C GLU A 87 2.30 -18.03 5.74
N LEU A 88 2.09 -18.99 4.84
CA LEU A 88 1.92 -18.71 3.42
C LEU A 88 0.62 -17.93 3.17
N ARG A 89 -0.48 -18.30 3.84
CA ARG A 89 -1.75 -17.55 3.78
C ARG A 89 -1.59 -16.14 4.34
N GLU A 90 -0.95 -15.95 5.49
CA GLU A 90 -0.69 -14.64 6.10
C GLU A 90 0.24 -13.80 5.22
N ARG A 91 1.30 -14.39 4.63
CA ARG A 91 2.17 -13.71 3.66
C ARG A 91 1.47 -13.39 2.35
N LEU A 92 0.56 -14.25 1.89
CA LEU A 92 -0.27 -13.98 0.73
C LEU A 92 -1.25 -12.86 1.05
N LEU A 93 -1.91 -12.85 2.20
CA LEU A 93 -2.84 -11.80 2.61
C LEU A 93 -2.13 -10.46 2.85
N SER A 94 -0.93 -10.48 3.43
CA SER A 94 -0.08 -9.29 3.61
C SER A 94 0.38 -8.74 2.25
N ARG A 95 0.81 -9.60 1.31
CA ARG A 95 1.15 -9.18 -0.07
C ARG A 95 -0.05 -8.81 -0.93
N LEU A 96 -1.22 -9.37 -0.64
CA LEU A 96 -2.49 -9.05 -1.31
C LEU A 96 -3.12 -7.77 -0.74
N GLY A 97 -2.51 -7.15 0.28
CA GLY A 97 -2.66 -5.73 0.54
C GLY A 97 -4.08 -5.31 0.84
N LEU A 98 -4.70 -5.89 1.87
CA LEU A 98 -5.93 -5.35 2.49
C LEU A 98 -5.74 -3.93 3.09
N ALA A 99 -4.55 -3.33 3.00
CA ALA A 99 -4.27 -1.94 3.38
C ALA A 99 -4.43 -0.92 2.23
N THR A 100 -4.75 -1.33 0.99
CA THR A 100 -5.21 -0.38 -0.05
C THR A 100 -6.38 -0.99 -0.81
N ARG A 101 -7.59 -0.52 -0.48
CA ARG A 101 -8.91 -1.09 -0.81
C ARG A 101 -9.27 -1.21 -2.30
N ASP A 102 -8.38 -0.91 -3.26
CA ASP A 102 -8.73 -0.86 -4.70
C ASP A 102 -7.68 -1.45 -5.66
N ARG A 103 -6.84 -2.41 -5.23
CA ARG A 103 -5.91 -3.06 -6.17
C ARG A 103 -6.53 -4.26 -6.88
N SER A 104 -6.80 -4.11 -8.18
CA SER A 104 -7.29 -5.20 -9.01
C SER A 104 -6.22 -6.29 -9.18
N ALA A 105 -6.64 -7.56 -9.28
CA ALA A 105 -5.72 -8.69 -9.53
C ALA A 105 -4.83 -8.47 -10.77
N GLU A 106 -5.33 -7.69 -11.72
CA GLU A 106 -4.60 -7.28 -12.90
C GLU A 106 -3.42 -6.34 -12.59
N GLN A 107 -3.58 -5.40 -11.64
CA GLN A 107 -2.49 -4.55 -11.19
C GLN A 107 -1.39 -5.37 -10.52
N ILE A 108 -1.75 -6.36 -9.69
CA ILE A 108 -0.76 -7.23 -9.01
C ILE A 108 0.07 -8.04 -10.01
N THR A 109 -0.57 -8.54 -11.07
CA THR A 109 0.14 -9.29 -12.12
C THR A 109 1.06 -8.39 -12.94
N ARG A 110 0.65 -7.14 -13.22
CA ARG A 110 1.48 -6.12 -13.86
C ARG A 110 2.68 -5.74 -12.98
N ASP A 111 2.47 -5.48 -11.69
CA ASP A 111 3.54 -5.12 -10.75
C ASP A 111 4.62 -6.21 -10.67
N ARG A 112 4.21 -7.48 -10.62
CA ARG A 112 5.15 -8.63 -10.66
C ARG A 112 5.91 -8.70 -11.98
N ALA A 113 5.27 -8.34 -13.09
CA ALA A 113 5.91 -8.29 -14.40
C ALA A 113 6.93 -7.14 -14.45
N THR A 114 6.59 -5.95 -13.93
CA THR A 114 7.49 -4.79 -13.77
C THR A 114 8.71 -5.17 -12.93
N ALA A 115 8.52 -5.74 -11.74
CA ALA A 115 9.63 -6.17 -10.89
C ALA A 115 10.52 -7.24 -11.56
N THR A 116 9.92 -8.15 -12.34
CA THR A 116 10.66 -9.16 -13.10
C THR A 116 11.45 -8.53 -14.24
N ALA A 117 10.89 -7.56 -14.94
CA ALA A 117 11.54 -6.81 -16.00
C ALA A 117 12.74 -6.04 -15.45
N VAL A 118 12.59 -5.30 -14.36
CA VAL A 118 13.68 -4.57 -13.68
C VAL A 118 14.80 -5.53 -13.27
N ARG A 119 14.47 -6.67 -12.66
CA ARG A 119 15.45 -7.68 -12.25
C ARG A 119 16.25 -8.27 -13.39
N LEU A 120 15.61 -8.50 -14.54
CA LEU A 120 16.30 -9.01 -15.71
C LEU A 120 17.11 -7.91 -16.41
N ALA A 121 16.57 -6.70 -16.51
CA ALA A 121 17.23 -5.55 -17.15
C ALA A 121 18.46 -5.03 -16.37
N SER A 122 18.53 -5.27 -15.05
CA SER A 122 19.68 -4.87 -14.23
C SER A 122 20.87 -5.82 -14.31
N ARG A 123 20.76 -6.98 -14.96
CA ARG A 123 21.87 -7.95 -15.05
C ARG A 123 22.88 -7.52 -16.11
N ALA A 124 24.17 -7.61 -15.78
CA ALA A 124 25.27 -7.22 -16.66
C ALA A 124 25.37 -8.08 -17.93
N ARG A 125 25.02 -9.38 -17.85
CA ARG A 125 24.98 -10.29 -19.00
C ARG A 125 23.66 -11.04 -19.02
N LEU A 126 22.96 -10.98 -20.15
CA LEU A 126 21.69 -11.65 -20.39
C LEU A 126 21.83 -12.59 -21.58
N GLY A 127 21.70 -13.90 -21.32
CA GLY A 127 21.65 -14.92 -22.37
C GLY A 127 20.36 -14.84 -23.20
N PRO A 128 20.27 -15.59 -24.31
CA PRO A 128 19.14 -15.51 -25.26
C PRO A 128 17.78 -15.71 -24.59
N TRP A 129 17.65 -16.72 -23.73
CA TRP A 129 16.42 -16.99 -22.99
C TRP A 129 16.06 -15.89 -21.98
N GLY A 130 17.08 -15.25 -21.40
CA GLY A 130 16.89 -14.10 -20.52
C GLY A 130 16.32 -12.89 -21.26
N ARG A 131 16.73 -12.67 -22.52
CA ARG A 131 16.20 -11.60 -23.38
C ARG A 131 14.73 -11.85 -23.74
N HIS A 132 14.36 -13.08 -24.10
CA HIS A 132 12.96 -13.44 -24.32
C HIS A 132 12.10 -13.26 -23.06
N ARG A 133 12.61 -13.66 -21.89
CA ARG A 133 11.89 -13.45 -20.62
C ARG A 133 11.77 -11.99 -20.24
N LEU A 134 12.79 -11.18 -20.53
CA LEU A 134 12.73 -9.74 -20.33
C LEU A 134 11.68 -9.12 -21.24
N ALA A 135 11.70 -9.41 -22.55
CA ALA A 135 10.71 -8.94 -23.50
C ALA A 135 9.29 -9.33 -23.06
N ALA A 136 9.07 -10.60 -22.70
CA ALA A 136 7.78 -11.06 -22.21
C ALA A 136 7.34 -10.40 -20.90
N ALA A 137 8.28 -10.08 -20.00
CA ALA A 137 7.98 -9.36 -18.76
C ALA A 137 7.62 -7.89 -19.02
N VAL A 138 8.32 -7.21 -19.94
CA VAL A 138 8.02 -5.83 -20.35
C VAL A 138 6.68 -5.74 -21.08
N SER A 139 6.35 -6.71 -21.95
CA SER A 139 5.03 -6.77 -22.58
C SER A 139 3.91 -6.97 -21.55
N ARG A 140 4.13 -7.82 -20.54
CA ARG A 140 3.15 -8.09 -19.48
C ARG A 140 2.96 -6.94 -18.48
N SER A 141 3.96 -6.08 -18.28
CA SER A 141 3.80 -4.88 -17.44
C SER A 141 2.98 -3.78 -18.11
N ARG A 142 2.73 -3.86 -19.42
CA ARG A 142 2.08 -2.81 -20.24
C ARG A 142 2.75 -1.44 -20.16
N ALA A 143 4.04 -1.39 -19.79
CA ALA A 143 4.82 -0.15 -19.76
C ALA A 143 4.96 0.52 -21.14
N ALA A 144 4.70 -0.19 -22.24
CA ALA A 144 4.65 0.41 -23.58
C ALA A 144 3.35 1.20 -23.83
N VAL A 145 2.27 0.88 -23.12
CA VAL A 145 0.92 1.41 -23.37
C VAL A 145 0.53 2.45 -22.32
N HIS A 146 0.97 2.30 -21.07
CA HIS A 146 0.65 3.22 -19.97
C HIS A 146 1.88 4.03 -19.54
N GLY A 147 1.75 5.36 -19.56
CA GLY A 147 2.83 6.29 -19.19
C GLY A 147 3.31 6.13 -17.76
N ASP A 148 2.39 5.94 -16.81
CA ASP A 148 2.72 5.80 -15.38
C ASP A 148 3.53 4.52 -15.11
N GLN A 149 3.15 3.41 -15.75
CA GLN A 149 3.86 2.13 -15.64
C GLN A 149 5.25 2.20 -16.28
N ARG A 150 5.40 2.95 -17.39
CA ARG A 150 6.69 3.25 -17.98
C ARG A 150 7.57 4.04 -17.02
N HIS A 151 7.00 5.07 -16.40
CA HIS A 151 7.71 5.93 -15.48
C HIS A 151 8.20 5.13 -14.26
N GLN A 152 7.33 4.34 -13.66
CA GLN A 152 7.67 3.44 -12.55
C GLN A 152 8.76 2.43 -12.94
N LEU A 153 8.63 1.75 -14.08
CA LEU A 153 9.64 0.82 -14.57
C LEU A 153 11.02 1.49 -14.72
N MET A 154 11.05 2.70 -15.28
CA MET A 154 12.29 3.46 -15.48
C MET A 154 12.89 3.96 -14.16
N GLN A 155 12.05 4.42 -13.23
CA GLN A 155 12.48 4.81 -11.87
C GLN A 155 13.12 3.63 -11.13
N GLU A 156 12.44 2.47 -11.10
CA GLU A 156 12.96 1.27 -10.43
C GLU A 156 14.24 0.76 -11.09
N LEU A 157 14.34 0.83 -12.41
CA LEU A 157 15.55 0.47 -13.14
C LEU A 157 16.71 1.42 -12.85
N ALA A 158 16.45 2.72 -12.83
CA ALA A 158 17.44 3.74 -12.49
C ALA A 158 17.94 3.55 -11.05
N ALA A 159 17.03 3.38 -10.10
CA ALA A 159 17.36 3.10 -8.70
C ALA A 159 18.26 1.86 -8.58
N ARG A 160 17.93 0.78 -9.30
CA ARG A 160 18.70 -0.46 -9.23
C ARG A 160 20.07 -0.39 -9.90
N ARG A 161 20.20 0.34 -11.01
CA ARG A 161 21.49 0.52 -11.69
C ARG A 161 22.41 1.46 -10.92
N ASN A 162 21.84 2.51 -10.33
CA ASN A 162 22.57 3.49 -9.54
C ASN A 162 22.69 3.10 -8.06
N ALA A 163 22.23 1.90 -7.66
CA ALA A 163 22.26 1.44 -6.28
C ALA A 163 23.68 1.42 -5.68
N LEU A 164 24.71 1.17 -6.49
CA LEU A 164 26.10 1.24 -6.02
C LEU A 164 26.52 2.67 -5.67
N GLY A 165 25.94 3.68 -6.32
CA GLY A 165 26.16 5.09 -5.99
C GLY A 165 25.63 5.45 -4.60
N LEU A 166 24.62 4.74 -4.08
CA LEU A 166 24.13 4.94 -2.70
C LEU A 166 25.19 4.64 -1.65
N ARG A 167 26.21 3.83 -1.96
CA ARG A 167 27.33 3.59 -1.04
C ARG A 167 28.23 4.81 -0.85
N THR A 168 28.25 5.70 -1.84
CA THR A 168 29.11 6.88 -1.87
C THR A 168 28.34 8.17 -1.63
N VAL A 169 27.00 8.10 -1.56
CA VAL A 169 26.19 9.23 -1.13
C VAL A 169 26.53 9.50 0.33
N ALA A 170 27.08 10.69 0.60
CA ALA A 170 27.25 11.18 1.94
C ALA A 170 25.85 11.38 2.54
N VAL A 171 25.45 10.44 3.40
CA VAL A 171 24.23 10.58 4.19
C VAL A 171 24.61 11.38 5.43
N PRO A 172 24.01 12.57 5.65
CA PRO A 172 24.31 13.36 6.84
C PRO A 172 23.96 12.55 8.09
N ALA A 173 24.83 12.60 9.10
CA ALA A 173 24.58 11.88 10.34
C ALA A 173 23.29 12.39 10.99
N PRO A 174 22.37 11.51 11.46
CA PRO A 174 21.06 11.93 11.97
C PRO A 174 21.11 12.83 13.22
N TRP A 175 22.27 12.88 13.88
CA TRP A 175 22.50 13.57 15.15
C TRP A 175 23.63 14.60 15.10
N GLU A 176 24.29 14.78 13.95
CA GLU A 176 25.14 15.95 13.74
C GLU A 176 24.26 17.02 13.10
N ALA A 177 23.99 18.08 13.85
CA ALA A 177 23.54 19.32 13.24
C ALA A 177 24.62 19.71 12.23
N VAL A 178 24.32 19.50 10.95
CA VAL A 178 25.15 19.96 9.83
C VAL A 178 25.42 21.44 10.12
N PRO A 179 26.67 21.84 10.42
CA PRO A 179 27.01 23.25 10.45
C PRO A 179 26.68 23.77 9.06
N ASP A 180 25.91 24.86 8.95
CA ASP A 180 25.45 25.48 7.70
C ASP A 180 26.55 25.50 6.63
N GLU A 181 26.69 24.40 5.89
CA GLU A 181 27.50 24.33 4.69
C GLU A 181 26.66 25.02 3.62
N LEU A 182 27.09 26.25 3.33
CA LEU A 182 26.80 27.10 2.18
C LEU A 182 25.47 26.81 1.47
N PRO A 183 24.56 27.81 1.36
CA PRO A 183 23.21 27.58 0.86
C PRO A 183 23.26 26.88 -0.50
N GLN A 184 22.97 25.57 -0.48
CA GLN A 184 22.35 24.88 -1.60
C GLN A 184 21.25 25.81 -2.12
N PRO A 185 21.05 25.97 -3.43
CA PRO A 185 19.95 26.75 -3.99
C PRO A 185 18.62 26.00 -3.76
N THR A 186 18.29 25.77 -2.49
CA THR A 186 16.92 25.79 -2.01
C THR A 186 16.32 27.06 -2.59
N ARG A 187 15.20 26.89 -3.29
CA ARG A 187 14.48 27.97 -3.98
C ARG A 187 14.32 29.12 -3.01
N ARG A 188 15.19 30.13 -3.13
CA ARG A 188 15.19 31.23 -2.19
C ARG A 188 13.82 31.89 -2.27
N PRO A 189 13.18 32.17 -1.12
CA PRO A 189 11.83 32.73 -1.10
C PRO A 189 11.73 34.01 -1.95
N GLU A 190 12.83 34.78 -2.04
CA GLU A 190 12.98 35.93 -2.94
C GLU A 190 12.74 35.60 -4.43
N ILE A 191 13.21 34.45 -4.92
CA ILE A 191 13.05 34.04 -6.33
C ILE A 191 11.60 33.62 -6.61
N LEU A 192 10.94 32.98 -5.64
CA LEU A 192 9.54 32.59 -5.76
C LEU A 192 8.63 33.83 -5.70
N ALA A 193 8.91 34.76 -4.77
CA ALA A 193 8.19 36.03 -4.69
C ALA A 193 8.37 36.88 -5.95
N ALA A 194 9.58 36.96 -6.50
CA ALA A 194 9.86 37.66 -7.75
C ALA A 194 9.11 37.04 -8.95
N ARG A 195 8.99 35.71 -8.98
CA ARG A 195 8.23 35.02 -10.02
C ARG A 195 6.73 35.25 -9.87
N GLU A 196 6.20 35.14 -8.65
CA GLU A 196 4.80 35.35 -8.35
C GLU A 196 4.37 36.78 -8.73
N LEU A 197 5.19 37.77 -8.38
CA LEU A 197 4.96 39.18 -8.76
C LEU A 197 4.95 39.40 -10.28
N ARG A 198 5.74 38.64 -11.06
CA ARG A 198 5.71 38.71 -12.53
C ARG A 198 4.47 38.06 -13.15
N GLU A 199 3.87 37.10 -12.45
CA GLU A 199 2.64 36.42 -12.87
C GLU A 199 1.38 37.22 -12.46
N MET A 200 1.49 38.16 -11.51
CA MET A 200 0.40 39.05 -11.09
C MET A 200 0.11 40.17 -12.11
N HIS A 201 -1.11 40.71 -12.05
CA HIS A 201 -1.45 41.92 -12.77
C HIS A 201 -0.59 43.09 -12.27
N PRO A 202 -0.09 43.99 -13.13
CA PRO A 202 0.87 45.04 -12.75
C PRO A 202 0.39 45.94 -11.61
N VAL A 203 -0.92 46.20 -11.52
CA VAL A 203 -1.50 46.97 -10.42
C VAL A 203 -1.40 46.21 -9.09
N ASP A 204 -1.60 44.89 -9.09
CA ASP A 204 -1.52 44.07 -7.88
C ASP A 204 -0.07 43.90 -7.42
N ALA A 205 0.87 43.75 -8.37
CA ALA A 205 2.30 43.78 -8.07
C ALA A 205 2.70 45.10 -7.38
N ILE A 206 2.24 46.26 -7.89
CA ILE A 206 2.48 47.56 -7.23
C ILE A 206 1.91 47.59 -5.81
N ARG A 207 0.71 47.05 -5.58
CA ARG A 207 0.08 47.04 -4.25
C ARG A 207 0.85 46.18 -3.26
N VAL A 208 1.28 44.99 -3.68
CA VAL A 208 2.08 44.09 -2.84
C VAL A 208 3.43 44.73 -2.50
N THR A 209 4.14 45.27 -3.50
CA THR A 209 5.43 45.94 -3.27
C THR A 209 5.29 47.20 -2.41
N ALA A 210 4.27 48.02 -2.60
CA ALA A 210 4.00 49.22 -1.79
C ALA A 210 3.58 48.90 -0.34
N SER A 211 3.00 47.71 -0.11
CA SER A 211 2.71 47.23 1.24
C SER A 211 3.95 46.72 1.97
N ALA A 212 4.90 46.13 1.23
CA ALA A 212 6.17 45.67 1.76
C ALA A 212 7.18 46.82 2.00
N HIS A 213 7.10 47.88 1.20
CA HIS A 213 7.95 49.07 1.29
C HIS A 213 7.09 50.32 1.52
N PRO A 214 6.62 50.55 2.76
CA PRO A 214 5.64 51.60 3.01
C PRO A 214 6.19 53.02 2.84
N ASP A 215 7.49 53.20 3.01
CA ASP A 215 8.18 54.49 2.96
C ASP A 215 8.79 54.81 1.59
N ALA A 216 8.67 53.89 0.62
CA ALA A 216 9.27 54.07 -0.70
C ALA A 216 8.47 55.07 -1.56
N ASP A 217 9.19 56.00 -2.18
CA ASP A 217 8.59 56.98 -3.07
C ASP A 217 8.19 56.34 -4.43
N PRO A 218 7.22 56.91 -5.17
CA PRO A 218 6.79 56.38 -6.47
C PRO A 218 7.92 56.03 -7.48
N PRO A 219 8.98 56.84 -7.64
CA PRO A 219 10.11 56.47 -8.48
C PRO A 219 10.94 55.29 -7.94
N GLU A 220 11.05 55.14 -6.62
CA GLU A 220 11.78 54.05 -5.98
C GLU A 220 11.02 52.72 -6.14
N LEU A 221 9.70 52.73 -5.96
CA LEU A 221 8.84 51.58 -6.23
C LEU A 221 8.92 51.13 -7.69
N ARG A 222 9.02 52.08 -8.63
CA ARG A 222 9.22 51.77 -10.05
C ARG A 222 10.56 51.08 -10.29
N ALA A 223 11.63 51.55 -9.65
CA ALA A 223 12.96 50.94 -9.76
C ALA A 223 12.95 49.50 -9.20
N LEU A 224 12.35 49.29 -8.03
CA LEU A 224 12.23 47.97 -7.40
C LEU A 224 11.43 46.97 -8.25
N LEU A 225 10.34 47.41 -8.87
CA LEU A 225 9.56 46.57 -9.79
C LEU A 225 10.33 46.30 -11.10
N GLY A 226 11.13 47.26 -11.57
CA GLY A 226 12.03 47.10 -12.71
C GLY A 226 13.09 46.04 -12.49
N ASP A 227 13.73 46.02 -11.31
CA ASP A 227 14.72 45.01 -10.94
C ASP A 227 14.12 43.59 -10.88
N LEU A 228 12.82 43.48 -10.62
CA LEU A 228 12.06 42.24 -10.64
C LEU A 228 11.55 41.84 -12.03
N GLY A 229 11.78 42.68 -13.05
CA GLY A 229 11.38 42.45 -14.45
C GLY A 229 9.94 42.88 -14.78
N ILE A 230 9.34 43.74 -13.96
CA ILE A 230 7.95 44.21 -14.13
C ILE A 230 7.98 45.63 -14.68
N VAL A 231 7.46 45.81 -15.91
CA VAL A 231 7.46 47.11 -16.59
C VAL A 231 6.20 47.88 -16.20
N VAL A 232 6.38 48.94 -15.39
CA VAL A 232 5.31 49.86 -14.96
C VAL A 232 5.72 51.31 -15.17
N SER A 233 4.76 52.15 -15.57
CA SER A 233 4.99 53.60 -15.70
C SER A 233 4.82 54.30 -14.35
N GLU A 234 5.49 55.43 -14.18
CA GLU A 234 5.36 56.27 -12.98
C GLU A 234 3.91 56.71 -12.73
N THR A 235 3.18 56.99 -13.82
CA THR A 235 1.74 57.31 -13.77
C THR A 235 0.90 56.15 -13.25
N GLN A 236 1.21 54.90 -13.63
CA GLN A 236 0.53 53.70 -13.13
C GLN A 236 0.77 53.49 -11.63
N VAL A 237 2.02 53.69 -11.17
CA VAL A 237 2.37 53.64 -9.75
C VAL A 237 1.62 54.72 -8.97
N GLY A 238 1.58 55.96 -9.48
CA GLY A 238 0.86 57.06 -8.87
C GLY A 238 -0.66 56.84 -8.76
N ILE A 239 -1.28 56.26 -9.80
CA ILE A 239 -2.72 55.93 -9.79
C ILE A 239 -3.01 54.82 -8.77
N ALA A 240 -2.20 53.76 -8.74
CA ALA A 240 -2.35 52.65 -7.80
C ALA A 240 -2.19 53.10 -6.34
N LEU A 241 -1.20 53.96 -6.05
CA LEU A 241 -0.98 54.51 -4.72
C LEU A 241 -2.10 55.47 -4.27
N LYS A 242 -2.64 56.30 -5.18
CA LYS A 242 -3.82 57.14 -4.87
C LYS A 242 -5.06 56.30 -4.54
N ALA A 243 -5.24 55.16 -5.22
CA ALA A 243 -6.30 54.21 -4.90
C ALA A 243 -6.10 53.50 -3.53
N LEU A 244 -4.85 53.41 -3.05
CA LEU A 244 -4.49 52.83 -1.75
C LEU A 244 -4.61 53.81 -0.56
N ALA A 245 -4.52 55.13 -0.81
CA ALA A 245 -4.58 56.17 0.22
C ALA A 245 -5.78 56.04 1.21
N PRO A 246 -7.04 55.83 0.77
CA PRO A 246 -8.17 55.68 1.70
C PRO A 246 -8.09 54.40 2.55
N ALA A 247 -7.40 53.36 2.08
CA ALA A 247 -7.18 52.12 2.84
C ALA A 247 -6.05 52.27 3.88
N ARG A 248 -5.02 53.07 3.57
CA ARG A 248 -3.85 53.31 4.43
C ARG A 248 -4.21 54.08 5.69
N THR A 249 -5.06 55.11 5.57
CA THR A 249 -5.55 55.90 6.72
C THR A 249 -6.35 55.03 7.71
N ARG A 250 -7.09 54.03 7.19
CA ARG A 250 -7.87 53.09 8.02
C ARG A 250 -6.98 52.03 8.69
N ALA A 251 -5.96 51.53 7.99
CA ALA A 251 -5.01 50.56 8.53
C ALA A 251 -4.11 51.16 9.64
N LEU A 252 -3.65 52.41 9.48
CA LEU A 252 -2.90 53.13 10.51
C LEU A 252 -3.74 53.41 11.77
N ALA A 253 -5.03 53.72 11.61
CA ALA A 253 -5.96 53.85 12.73
C ALA A 253 -6.16 52.50 13.48
N SER A 254 -6.17 51.38 12.76
CA SER A 254 -6.24 50.04 13.37
C SER A 254 -4.92 49.60 14.01
N ALA A 255 -3.77 50.01 13.48
CA ALA A 255 -2.44 49.71 14.05
C ALA A 255 -2.18 50.47 15.36
N SER A 256 -2.77 51.66 15.53
CA SER A 256 -2.72 52.44 16.78
C SER A 256 -3.48 51.77 17.94
N ALA A 257 -4.37 50.81 17.68
CA ALA A 257 -5.05 50.01 18.70
C ALA A 257 -4.23 48.82 19.25
N ALA A 258 -2.91 48.77 18.99
CA ALA A 258 -2.00 47.71 19.42
C ALA A 258 -1.58 47.77 20.91
N GLY A 259 -2.25 48.56 21.75
CA GLY A 259 -2.00 48.67 23.20
C GLY A 259 -2.69 47.60 24.07
N HIS A 260 -3.44 46.66 23.49
CA HIS A 260 -4.06 45.60 24.28
C HIS A 260 -3.02 44.54 24.67
N LYS A 261 -2.74 44.42 25.98
CA LYS A 261 -1.98 43.30 26.58
C LYS A 261 -2.59 41.99 26.11
N ARG A 262 -1.95 41.34 25.15
CA ARG A 262 -2.29 39.97 24.74
C ARG A 262 -1.98 39.06 25.91
N ARG A 263 -3.01 38.64 26.65
CA ARG A 263 -2.92 37.46 27.52
C ARG A 263 -2.42 36.31 26.64
N GLY A 264 -1.34 35.65 27.06
CA GLY A 264 -0.84 34.47 26.38
C GLY A 264 -1.93 33.41 26.34
N ILE A 265 -2.57 33.27 25.19
CA ILE A 265 -3.43 32.14 24.89
C ILE A 265 -2.48 31.03 24.45
N HIS A 266 -2.21 30.09 25.35
CA HIS A 266 -1.66 28.80 24.98
C HIS A 266 -2.73 28.06 24.17
N ALA A 267 -2.76 28.27 22.86
CA ALA A 267 -3.49 27.39 21.96
C ALA A 267 -2.69 26.09 21.84
N ARG A 268 -3.07 25.09 22.64
CA ARG A 268 -2.74 23.69 22.34
C ARG A 268 -3.61 23.33 21.15
N ILE A 269 -3.02 23.34 19.96
CA ILE A 269 -3.63 22.69 18.80
C ILE A 269 -3.51 21.19 19.10
N GLU A 270 -4.54 20.62 19.70
CA GLU A 270 -4.82 19.21 19.43
C GLU A 270 -4.97 19.14 17.92
N ALA A 271 -4.02 18.44 17.28
CA ALA A 271 -4.22 18.03 15.92
C ALA A 271 -5.51 17.21 15.94
N ASP A 272 -6.61 17.80 15.48
CA ASP A 272 -7.71 17.03 14.93
C ASP A 272 -7.09 16.19 13.83
N ALA A 273 -6.67 14.98 14.22
CA ALA A 273 -6.63 13.88 13.30
C ALA A 273 -7.99 13.91 12.59
N PRO A 274 -8.04 13.87 11.25
CA PRO A 274 -9.31 13.59 10.59
C PRO A 274 -9.88 12.37 11.31
N PRO A 275 -11.14 12.40 11.79
CA PRO A 275 -11.67 11.31 12.61
C PRO A 275 -11.38 10.03 11.87
N ASP A 276 -10.50 9.21 12.46
CA ASP A 276 -10.10 7.97 11.86
C ASP A 276 -11.40 7.23 11.59
N ALA A 277 -11.66 6.90 10.33
CA ALA A 277 -12.82 6.09 9.93
C ALA A 277 -12.83 4.69 10.60
N ALA A 278 -11.84 4.41 11.46
CA ALA A 278 -11.76 3.25 12.34
C ALA A 278 -12.63 3.40 13.61
N ASP A 279 -13.03 4.61 14.02
CA ASP A 279 -13.88 4.80 15.22
C ASP A 279 -15.38 4.59 14.93
N ALA A 280 -15.75 4.40 13.66
CA ALA A 280 -17.11 4.01 13.26
C ALA A 280 -17.45 2.54 13.60
N ASP A 281 -16.46 1.74 14.03
CA ASP A 281 -16.59 0.31 14.29
C ASP A 281 -16.49 -0.07 15.78
N GLN A 282 -16.41 0.89 16.71
CA GLN A 282 -16.68 0.59 18.11
C GLN A 282 -18.14 0.10 18.24
N PRO A 283 -18.38 -0.99 18.99
CA PRO A 283 -19.72 -1.54 19.18
C PRO A 283 -20.56 -0.60 20.04
N ASP A 284 -21.11 0.43 19.42
CA ASP A 284 -22.14 1.26 20.02
C ASP A 284 -23.50 0.58 19.84
N ALA A 285 -23.91 -0.13 20.89
CA ALA A 285 -25.20 -0.82 20.93
C ALA A 285 -26.39 0.14 20.82
N ASP A 286 -26.24 1.39 21.25
CA ASP A 286 -27.30 2.39 21.18
C ASP A 286 -27.44 2.93 19.75
N ALA A 287 -26.32 3.15 19.04
CA ALA A 287 -26.33 3.47 17.61
C ALA A 287 -26.94 2.33 16.76
N ASP A 288 -26.61 1.08 17.08
CA ASP A 288 -27.18 -0.08 16.38
C ASP A 288 -28.69 -0.22 16.67
N ARG A 289 -29.14 0.07 17.89
CA ARG A 289 -30.57 0.10 18.27
C ARG A 289 -31.34 1.23 17.60
N ALA A 290 -30.72 2.41 17.42
CA ALA A 290 -31.33 3.54 16.73
C ALA A 290 -31.67 3.23 15.25
N LEU A 291 -30.92 2.32 14.61
CA LEU A 291 -31.12 1.91 13.22
C LEU A 291 -32.15 0.79 13.04
N LEU A 292 -32.66 0.18 14.12
CA LEU A 292 -33.61 -0.93 14.04
C LEU A 292 -34.92 -0.60 13.30
N PRO A 293 -35.55 0.58 13.46
CA PRO A 293 -36.78 0.91 12.72
C PRO A 293 -36.57 0.90 11.20
N ASP A 294 -35.44 1.43 10.73
CA ASP A 294 -35.10 1.44 9.31
C ASP A 294 -34.73 0.03 8.82
N ALA A 295 -34.02 -0.75 9.64
CA ALA A 295 -33.70 -2.14 9.34
C ALA A 295 -34.96 -3.01 9.19
N ARG A 296 -35.98 -2.79 10.03
CA ARG A 296 -37.28 -3.46 9.94
C ARG A 296 -38.01 -3.11 8.65
N ARG A 297 -37.98 -1.84 8.23
CA ARG A 297 -38.55 -1.42 6.94
C ARG A 297 -37.89 -2.16 5.78
N VAL A 298 -36.56 -2.21 5.76
CA VAL A 298 -35.81 -2.94 4.73
C VAL A 298 -36.11 -4.45 4.76
N ASP A 299 -36.21 -5.07 5.95
CA ASP A 299 -36.56 -6.50 6.06
C ASP A 299 -37.99 -6.80 5.60
N HIS A 300 -38.95 -5.91 5.92
CA HIS A 300 -40.34 -6.02 5.49
C HIS A 300 -40.47 -5.88 3.97
N ASP A 301 -39.85 -4.85 3.37
CA ASP A 301 -39.86 -4.62 1.93
C ASP A 301 -39.21 -5.80 1.18
N HIS A 302 -38.07 -6.29 1.67
CA HIS A 302 -37.41 -7.45 1.07
C HIS A 302 -38.27 -8.71 1.17
N ARG A 303 -39.00 -8.89 2.28
CA ARG A 303 -39.90 -10.03 2.48
C ARG A 303 -41.14 -9.94 1.60
N ALA A 304 -41.69 -8.75 1.39
CA ALA A 304 -42.79 -8.53 0.46
C ALA A 304 -42.40 -8.87 -0.98
N GLU A 305 -41.18 -8.50 -1.39
CA GLU A 305 -40.68 -8.76 -2.74
C GLU A 305 -40.21 -10.21 -2.97
N HIS A 306 -39.52 -10.81 -1.99
CA HIS A 306 -38.78 -12.07 -2.19
C HIS A 306 -39.32 -13.24 -1.33
N GLY A 307 -40.34 -13.02 -0.51
CA GLY A 307 -40.95 -14.03 0.36
C GLY A 307 -40.05 -14.51 1.51
N ARG A 308 -38.92 -13.85 1.76
CA ARG A 308 -37.93 -14.23 2.78
C ARG A 308 -37.31 -13.00 3.45
N ALA A 309 -36.78 -13.18 4.65
CA ALA A 309 -36.11 -12.12 5.38
C ALA A 309 -34.90 -11.56 4.62
N ALA A 310 -34.56 -10.29 4.86
CA ALA A 310 -33.48 -9.58 4.20
C ALA A 310 -32.13 -10.25 4.44
N SER A 311 -31.44 -10.56 3.34
CA SER A 311 -30.05 -11.01 3.40
C SER A 311 -29.14 -9.91 3.98
N LEU A 312 -27.98 -10.31 4.54
CA LEU A 312 -26.99 -9.34 5.05
C LEU A 312 -26.63 -8.27 4.01
N ARG A 313 -26.54 -8.64 2.72
CA ARG A 313 -26.27 -7.69 1.64
C ARG A 313 -27.41 -6.69 1.41
N ALA A 314 -28.66 -7.12 1.55
CA ALA A 314 -29.80 -6.24 1.43
C ALA A 314 -29.81 -5.20 2.56
N LEU A 315 -29.50 -5.62 3.79
CA LEU A 315 -29.35 -4.71 4.94
C LEU A 315 -28.18 -3.73 4.76
N GLN A 316 -27.02 -4.21 4.28
CA GLN A 316 -25.88 -3.35 3.97
C GLN A 316 -26.22 -2.29 2.91
N ALA A 317 -26.90 -2.68 1.84
CA ALA A 317 -27.27 -1.78 0.75
C ALA A 317 -28.34 -0.78 1.20
N GLY A 318 -29.38 -1.23 1.91
CA GLY A 318 -30.48 -0.39 2.37
C GLY A 318 -30.06 0.63 3.43
N LEU A 319 -29.18 0.24 4.36
CA LEU A 319 -28.75 1.10 5.47
C LEU A 319 -27.39 1.77 5.25
N ARG A 320 -26.69 1.44 4.16
CA ARG A 320 -25.32 1.90 3.84
C ARG A 320 -24.32 1.66 4.97
N ILE A 321 -24.43 0.50 5.61
CA ILE A 321 -23.59 0.09 6.75
C ILE A 321 -22.58 -1.00 6.39
N GLY A 322 -21.51 -1.10 7.19
CA GLY A 322 -20.51 -2.16 7.09
C GLY A 322 -21.06 -3.56 7.45
N GLN A 323 -20.30 -4.60 7.08
CA GLN A 323 -20.69 -6.00 7.30
C GLN A 323 -20.89 -6.38 8.77
N THR A 324 -19.97 -5.97 9.64
CA THR A 324 -20.02 -6.30 11.07
C THR A 324 -21.27 -5.70 11.72
N ARG A 325 -21.59 -4.43 11.41
CA ARG A 325 -22.81 -3.76 11.89
C ARG A 325 -24.08 -4.42 11.32
N ALA A 326 -24.09 -4.80 10.04
CA ALA A 326 -25.22 -5.53 9.45
C ALA A 326 -25.47 -6.89 10.12
N GLN A 327 -24.41 -7.61 10.51
CA GLN A 327 -24.53 -8.88 11.25
C GLN A 327 -25.13 -8.68 12.64
N ARG A 328 -24.73 -7.62 13.37
CA ARG A 328 -25.31 -7.29 14.68
C ARG A 328 -26.77 -6.88 14.58
N ILE A 329 -27.12 -6.02 13.62
CA ILE A 329 -28.52 -5.64 13.37
C ILE A 329 -29.36 -6.86 12.99
N ARG A 330 -28.82 -7.78 12.17
CA ARG A 330 -29.50 -9.05 11.86
C ARG A 330 -29.75 -9.88 13.12
N ALA A 331 -28.75 -10.02 13.99
CA ALA A 331 -28.90 -10.72 15.25
C ALA A 331 -29.95 -10.06 16.18
N LEU A 332 -30.03 -8.73 16.20
CA LEU A 332 -31.07 -8.01 16.94
C LEU A 332 -32.48 -8.24 16.36
N LEU A 333 -32.64 -8.21 15.03
CA LEU A 333 -33.91 -8.51 14.37
C LEU A 333 -34.36 -9.96 14.62
N ASP A 334 -33.42 -10.91 14.60
CA ASP A 334 -33.71 -12.32 14.86
C ASP A 334 -34.01 -12.55 16.36
N ALA A 335 -33.39 -11.79 17.28
CA ALA A 335 -33.62 -11.86 18.72
C ALA A 335 -34.96 -11.23 19.16
N GLU A 336 -35.44 -10.20 18.46
CA GLU A 336 -36.73 -9.57 18.75
C GLU A 336 -37.91 -10.37 18.21
N GLY A 337 -37.67 -11.31 17.28
CA GLY A 337 -38.67 -12.23 16.76
C GLY A 337 -39.92 -11.57 16.16
N PRO A 338 -40.78 -12.33 15.46
CA PRO A 338 -42.06 -11.80 15.00
C PRO A 338 -43.01 -11.74 16.21
N HIS A 339 -42.93 -10.68 17.02
CA HIS A 339 -44.05 -10.33 17.89
C HIS A 339 -45.24 -9.97 16.99
N SER A 340 -46.14 -10.95 16.86
CA SER A 340 -47.49 -10.79 16.32
C SER A 340 -48.33 -9.97 17.29
#